data_AF-A0A353QW63-F1
#
_entry.id   AF-A0A353QW63-F1
#
_cell.length_a   1.000
_cell.length_b   1.000
_cell.length_c   1.000
_cell.angle_alpha   90.00
_cell.angle_beta   90.00
_cell.angle_gamma   90.00
#
_symmetry.space_group_name_H-M   'P 1'
#
loop_
_entity.id
_entity.type
_entity.pdbx_description
1 polymer ?
#
loop_
_entity_poly.entity_id
_entity_poly.type
_entity_poly.pdbx_seq_one_letter_code
_entity_poly.pdbx_strand_id
1 'polypeptide(L)'
;MNKLDLERKKNRILYRELFFEADKTFKEQLNKLKSDFSCSKCLSCCKIRYSQFSPADIFELSKQEDIISQEYIKFFIPYGADEFFTYEQDNEIQIELNNKKALETDNNYTSSVIIKSLEPVYFYYCRHLNNNKCSYSDKNFLCDNFPNSITTILPENCSFREWQKLCTDKIKNEIAPDVYSKASEIQNYSHNFSCNGCATCCNLACSEYSYEELKQKAQNGDEFAKQFTSIFIPYKTLDEAREIFPDYVDLVKQTLDDDENIYFYHCPHLSSENTCTTYEKRPGICRDFPDNPLSILPTTCGFYEWKEEVMVASMTLHAMTYIYKFYLEKIETVL
;
A
#
# COMPACT_ATOMS: atom_id res chain seq x y z
N MET A 1 -28.95 -14.84 -1.99
CA MET A 1 -27.62 -14.48 -1.46
C MET A 1 -27.52 -15.11 -0.10
N ASN A 2 -26.57 -16.03 0.12
CA ASN A 2 -26.44 -16.73 1.40
C ASN A 2 -25.97 -15.74 2.49
N LYS A 3 -26.23 -16.04 3.76
CA LYS A 3 -25.82 -15.21 4.92
C LYS A 3 -24.32 -14.90 4.89
N LEU A 4 -23.51 -15.88 4.48
CA LEU A 4 -22.06 -15.80 4.35
C LEU A 4 -21.61 -14.82 3.25
N ASP A 5 -22.24 -14.85 2.07
CA ASP A 5 -21.97 -13.90 0.97
C ASP A 5 -22.20 -12.44 1.42
N LEU A 6 -23.26 -12.25 2.22
CA LEU A 6 -23.65 -10.95 2.77
C LEU A 6 -22.60 -10.43 3.76
N GLU A 7 -22.02 -11.32 4.56
CA GLU A 7 -20.98 -11.04 5.54
C GLU A 7 -19.64 -10.74 4.87
N ARG A 8 -19.23 -11.52 3.85
CA ARG A 8 -18.05 -11.22 3.02
C ARG A 8 -18.16 -9.83 2.37
N LYS A 9 -19.30 -9.54 1.74
CA LYS A 9 -19.53 -8.24 1.10
C LYS A 9 -19.43 -7.09 2.11
N LYS A 10 -20.01 -7.26 3.30
CA LYS A 10 -19.88 -6.29 4.40
C LYS A 10 -18.44 -6.12 4.84
N ASN A 11 -17.69 -7.20 5.04
CA ASN A 11 -16.30 -7.15 5.49
C ASN A 11 -15.37 -6.51 4.44
N ARG A 12 -15.59 -6.76 3.15
CA ARG A 12 -14.84 -6.10 2.06
C ARG A 12 -15.14 -4.60 1.97
N ILE A 13 -16.41 -4.22 2.09
CA ILE A 13 -16.81 -2.81 2.12
C ILE A 13 -16.21 -2.12 3.33
N LEU A 14 -16.33 -2.73 4.51
CA LEU A 14 -15.75 -2.22 5.75
C LEU A 14 -14.24 -2.05 5.66
N TYR A 15 -13.51 -3.07 5.19
CA TYR A 15 -12.06 -2.96 5.03
C TYR A 15 -11.67 -1.82 4.08
N ARG A 16 -12.42 -1.64 2.97
CA ARG A 16 -12.19 -0.55 2.03
C ARG A 16 -12.42 0.83 2.67
N GLU A 17 -13.47 0.97 3.47
CA GLU A 17 -13.75 2.21 4.23
C GLU A 17 -12.65 2.50 5.24
N LEU A 18 -12.26 1.49 6.04
CA LEU A 18 -11.17 1.58 7.00
C LEU A 18 -9.84 1.96 6.33
N PHE A 19 -9.55 1.38 5.16
CA PHE A 19 -8.35 1.69 4.40
C PHE A 19 -8.33 3.15 3.93
N PHE A 20 -9.42 3.64 3.36
CA PHE A 20 -9.49 5.03 2.90
C PHE A 20 -9.39 6.03 4.05
N GLU A 21 -10.08 5.78 5.16
CA GLU A 21 -10.01 6.68 6.31
C GLU A 21 -8.61 6.65 6.96
N ALA A 22 -7.97 5.48 7.01
CA ALA A 22 -6.58 5.34 7.46
C ALA A 22 -5.61 6.09 6.55
N ASP A 23 -5.74 5.97 5.21
CA ASP A 23 -4.86 6.67 4.25
C ASP A 23 -5.05 8.20 4.33
N LYS A 24 -6.30 8.66 4.44
CA LYS A 24 -6.61 10.07 4.64
C LYS A 24 -6.00 10.60 5.94
N THR A 25 -6.24 9.93 7.06
CA THR A 25 -5.70 10.30 8.37
C THR A 25 -4.17 10.32 8.35
N PHE A 26 -3.56 9.32 7.71
CA PHE A 26 -2.11 9.21 7.55
C PHE A 26 -1.54 10.41 6.77
N LYS A 27 -2.13 10.74 5.61
CA LYS A 27 -1.75 11.92 4.81
C LYS A 27 -1.88 13.22 5.60
N GLU A 28 -2.98 13.40 6.33
CA GLU A 28 -3.19 14.57 7.17
C GLU A 28 -2.11 14.70 8.25
N GLN A 29 -1.72 13.61 8.91
CA GLN A 29 -0.64 13.61 9.89
C GLN A 29 0.70 14.04 9.30
N LEU A 30 1.06 13.52 8.11
CA LEU A 30 2.31 13.90 7.45
C LEU A 30 2.28 15.33 6.89
N ASN A 31 1.15 15.77 6.37
CA ASN A 31 0.97 17.13 5.86
C ASN A 31 1.04 18.20 6.96
N LYS A 32 0.72 17.87 8.22
CA LYS A 32 0.91 18.81 9.34
C LYS A 32 2.38 19.21 9.51
N LEU A 33 3.31 18.29 9.26
CA LEU A 33 4.76 18.55 9.28
C LEU A 33 5.22 19.50 8.17
N LYS A 34 4.41 19.69 7.11
CA LYS A 34 4.74 20.56 5.98
C LYS A 34 4.66 22.04 6.31
N SER A 35 3.86 22.41 7.33
CA SER A 35 3.50 23.80 7.64
C SER A 35 4.69 24.72 7.93
N ASP A 36 5.82 24.18 8.35
CA ASP A 36 7.05 24.93 8.63
C ASP A 36 7.89 25.25 7.38
N PHE A 37 7.47 24.78 6.19
CA PHE A 37 8.23 24.87 4.95
C PHE A 37 7.53 25.73 3.89
N SER A 38 8.31 26.54 3.15
CA SER A 38 7.78 27.34 2.05
C SER A 38 8.75 27.44 0.87
N CYS A 39 8.23 27.48 -0.36
CA CYS A 39 9.04 27.63 -1.57
C CYS A 39 9.70 29.03 -1.68
N SER A 40 9.27 30.01 -0.86
CA SER A 40 9.74 31.40 -0.90
C SER A 40 11.25 31.58 -0.73
N LYS A 41 11.93 30.60 -0.11
CA LYS A 41 13.38 30.66 0.18
C LYS A 41 14.26 30.04 -0.90
N CYS A 42 13.83 28.98 -1.59
CA CYS A 42 14.66 28.30 -2.60
C CYS A 42 14.29 28.64 -4.05
N LEU A 43 13.01 28.95 -4.33
CA LEU A 43 12.46 29.22 -5.66
C LEU A 43 12.74 28.11 -6.71
N SER A 44 13.28 26.96 -6.30
CA SER A 44 13.57 25.85 -7.21
C SER A 44 12.30 25.39 -7.93
N CYS A 45 11.17 25.40 -7.22
CA CYS A 45 9.85 25.10 -7.78
C CYS A 45 9.37 26.11 -8.85
N CYS A 46 9.93 27.32 -8.92
CA CYS A 46 9.60 28.30 -9.96
C CYS A 46 10.57 28.18 -11.15
N LYS A 47 11.81 27.75 -10.90
CA LYS A 47 12.83 27.53 -11.93
C LYS A 47 12.51 26.29 -12.74
N ILE A 48 12.18 25.19 -12.07
CA ILE A 48 11.99 23.91 -12.73
C ILE A 48 10.98 23.06 -11.96
N ARG A 49 9.93 22.63 -12.65
CA ARG A 49 8.98 21.60 -12.23
C ARG A 49 8.92 20.51 -13.27
N TYR A 50 8.48 19.33 -12.89
CA TYR A 50 8.18 18.26 -13.83
C TYR A 50 6.70 17.84 -13.73
N SER A 51 6.18 17.27 -14.81
CA SER A 51 4.88 16.64 -14.91
C SER A 51 5.00 15.39 -15.78
N GLN A 52 4.15 14.39 -15.53
CA GLN A 52 3.98 13.25 -16.44
C GLN A 52 3.08 13.59 -17.63
N PHE A 53 2.28 14.67 -17.52
CA PHE A 53 1.45 15.15 -18.61
C PHE A 53 2.26 16.02 -19.56
N SER A 54 2.08 15.79 -20.87
CA SER A 54 2.62 16.67 -21.90
C SER A 54 1.91 18.03 -21.90
N PRO A 55 2.47 19.07 -22.56
CA PRO A 55 1.76 20.34 -22.69
C PRO A 55 0.40 20.21 -23.38
N ALA A 56 0.26 19.28 -24.34
CA ALA A 56 -1.00 18.97 -24.99
C ALA A 56 -2.02 18.34 -24.01
N ASP A 57 -1.59 17.37 -23.21
CA ASP A 57 -2.47 16.75 -22.20
C ASP A 57 -2.96 17.77 -21.18
N ILE A 58 -2.07 18.63 -20.66
CA ILE A 58 -2.43 19.69 -19.72
C ILE A 58 -3.42 20.66 -20.37
N PHE A 59 -3.24 21.00 -21.64
CA PHE A 59 -4.17 21.88 -22.35
C PHE A 59 -5.55 21.22 -22.50
N GLU A 60 -5.61 19.95 -22.90
CA GLU A 60 -6.88 19.23 -23.03
C GLU A 60 -7.61 19.10 -21.69
N LEU A 61 -6.90 18.78 -20.60
CA LEU A 61 -7.47 18.75 -19.25
C LEU A 61 -7.99 20.12 -18.83
N SER A 62 -7.30 21.21 -19.18
CA SER A 62 -7.76 22.56 -18.86
C SER A 62 -9.11 22.94 -19.51
N LYS A 63 -9.40 22.37 -20.70
CA LYS A 63 -10.69 22.52 -21.39
C LYS A 63 -11.81 21.74 -20.72
N GLN A 64 -11.49 20.72 -19.94
CA GLN A 64 -12.43 19.89 -19.19
C GLN A 64 -12.71 20.44 -17.78
N GLU A 65 -12.44 21.73 -17.56
CA GLU A 65 -12.63 22.41 -16.27
C GLU A 65 -11.75 21.87 -15.12
N ASP A 66 -10.64 21.18 -15.43
CA ASP A 66 -9.64 20.80 -14.42
C ASP A 66 -8.90 22.04 -13.90
N ILE A 67 -9.18 22.42 -12.65
CA ILE A 67 -8.66 23.64 -12.01
C ILE A 67 -7.13 23.64 -11.98
N ILE A 68 -6.50 22.49 -11.74
CA ILE A 68 -5.04 22.37 -11.66
C ILE A 68 -4.42 22.71 -13.02
N SER A 69 -4.92 22.10 -14.09
CA SER A 69 -4.44 22.32 -15.45
C SER A 69 -4.72 23.75 -15.93
N GLN A 70 -5.88 24.31 -15.60
CA GLN A 70 -6.21 25.71 -15.89
C GLN A 70 -5.28 26.72 -15.21
N GLU A 71 -4.86 26.46 -13.97
CA GLU A 71 -3.80 27.25 -13.36
C GLU A 71 -2.46 26.96 -14.03
N TYR A 72 -2.15 25.70 -14.32
CA TYR A 72 -0.85 25.30 -14.83
C TYR A 72 -0.49 26.04 -16.12
N ILE A 73 -1.44 26.13 -17.06
CA ILE A 73 -1.24 26.84 -18.34
C ILE A 73 -1.01 28.35 -18.17
N LYS A 74 -1.51 28.95 -17.08
CA LYS A 74 -1.33 30.39 -16.78
C LYS A 74 0.07 30.67 -16.25
N PHE A 75 0.62 29.76 -15.44
CA PHE A 75 1.85 30.01 -14.68
C PHE A 75 3.09 29.40 -15.31
N PHE A 76 2.96 28.27 -15.99
CA PHE A 76 4.10 27.45 -16.41
C PHE A 76 4.23 27.43 -17.94
N ILE A 77 5.47 27.33 -18.40
CA ILE A 77 5.86 27.20 -19.80
C ILE A 77 6.77 25.98 -19.91
N PRO A 78 6.55 25.07 -20.88
CA PRO A 78 7.44 23.94 -21.06
C PRO A 78 8.82 24.40 -21.53
N TYR A 79 9.87 23.73 -21.05
CA TYR A 79 11.22 23.93 -21.59
C TYR A 79 11.27 23.60 -23.09
N GLY A 80 11.98 24.42 -23.85
CA GLY A 80 12.07 24.29 -25.31
C GLY A 80 10.97 25.02 -26.09
N ALA A 81 9.99 25.60 -25.40
CA ALA A 81 9.01 26.51 -26.00
C ALA A 81 9.66 27.82 -26.50
N ASP A 82 9.07 28.41 -27.54
CA ASP A 82 9.46 29.72 -28.04
C ASP A 82 8.96 30.88 -27.14
N GLU A 83 9.44 32.10 -27.42
CA GLU A 83 9.10 33.30 -26.63
C GLU A 83 7.62 33.71 -26.72
N PHE A 84 6.90 33.27 -27.76
CA PHE A 84 5.50 33.59 -28.02
C PHE A 84 4.56 32.40 -27.74
N PHE A 85 5.08 31.33 -27.14
CA PHE A 85 4.37 30.08 -26.92
C PHE A 85 2.99 30.27 -26.30
N THR A 86 2.01 29.61 -26.90
CA THR A 86 0.69 29.41 -26.29
C THR A 86 0.31 27.95 -26.27
N TYR A 87 -0.38 27.51 -25.21
CA TYR A 87 -0.90 26.14 -25.13
C TYR A 87 -1.92 25.80 -26.21
N GLU A 88 -2.55 26.81 -26.83
CA GLU A 88 -3.53 26.61 -27.89
C GLU A 88 -2.86 26.30 -29.23
N GLN A 89 -1.70 26.89 -29.51
CA GLN A 89 -1.06 26.85 -30.83
C GLN A 89 0.16 25.93 -30.85
N ASP A 90 0.89 25.80 -29.73
CA ASP A 90 2.27 25.28 -29.72
C ASP A 90 2.48 24.12 -28.73
N ASN A 91 1.41 23.41 -28.35
CA ASN A 91 1.47 22.40 -27.27
C ASN A 91 2.19 21.09 -27.64
N GLU A 92 2.62 20.91 -28.88
CA GLU A 92 3.43 19.77 -29.33
C GLU A 92 4.93 20.01 -29.08
N ILE A 93 5.37 19.80 -27.84
CA ILE A 93 6.79 19.91 -27.48
C ILE A 93 7.46 18.55 -27.54
N GLN A 94 8.56 18.46 -28.31
CA GLN A 94 9.41 17.27 -28.37
C GLN A 94 10.10 17.04 -27.03
N ILE A 95 9.93 15.85 -26.45
CA ILE A 95 10.40 15.53 -25.10
C ILE A 95 11.93 15.57 -24.99
N GLU A 96 12.65 15.16 -26.03
CA GLU A 96 14.11 15.18 -26.05
C GLU A 96 14.64 16.63 -25.99
N LEU A 97 13.98 17.56 -26.70
CA LEU A 97 14.32 18.97 -26.65
C LEU A 97 13.99 19.57 -25.28
N ASN A 98 12.82 19.25 -24.74
CA ASN A 98 12.38 19.70 -23.41
C ASN A 98 13.38 19.27 -22.33
N ASN A 99 13.71 17.98 -22.29
CA ASN A 99 14.62 17.40 -21.29
C ASN A 99 16.03 17.96 -21.46
N LYS A 100 16.52 18.12 -22.70
CA LYS A 100 17.81 18.77 -22.97
C LYS A 100 17.85 20.20 -22.41
N LYS A 101 16.81 20.99 -22.63
CA LYS A 101 16.72 22.37 -22.13
C LYS A 101 16.58 22.46 -20.62
N ALA A 102 15.90 21.51 -20.00
CA ALA A 102 15.82 21.39 -18.55
C ALA A 102 17.19 21.04 -17.92
N LEU A 103 17.95 20.12 -18.55
CA LEU A 103 19.31 19.75 -18.13
C LEU A 103 20.29 20.94 -18.15
N GLU A 104 20.10 21.90 -19.07
CA GLU A 104 20.88 23.15 -19.11
C GLU A 104 20.60 24.04 -17.88
N THR A 105 19.44 23.88 -17.24
CA THR A 105 19.03 24.68 -16.07
C THR A 105 19.43 24.03 -14.74
N ASP A 106 19.16 22.74 -14.56
CA ASP A 106 19.53 21.99 -13.36
C ASP A 106 19.82 20.53 -13.73
N ASN A 107 21.07 20.25 -14.10
CA ASN A 107 21.48 18.94 -14.57
C ASN A 107 21.21 17.82 -13.55
N ASN A 108 21.53 18.07 -12.27
CA ASN A 108 21.39 17.07 -11.21
C ASN A 108 19.92 16.75 -10.96
N TYR A 109 19.09 17.79 -10.78
CA TYR A 109 17.67 17.59 -10.52
C TYR A 109 16.96 16.94 -11.71
N THR A 110 17.17 17.44 -12.92
CA THR A 110 16.54 16.90 -14.13
C THR A 110 16.93 15.45 -14.36
N SER A 111 18.21 15.10 -14.22
CA SER A 111 18.67 13.71 -14.35
C SER A 111 18.03 12.82 -13.28
N SER A 112 17.95 13.29 -12.04
CA SER A 112 17.30 12.53 -10.96
C SER A 112 15.82 12.28 -11.25
N VAL A 113 15.09 13.27 -11.78
CA VAL A 113 13.67 13.10 -12.12
C VAL A 113 13.52 12.08 -13.25
N ILE A 114 14.32 12.19 -14.32
CA ILE A 114 14.26 11.26 -15.46
C ILE A 114 14.55 9.82 -15.01
N ILE A 115 15.57 9.59 -14.18
CA ILE A 115 15.96 8.25 -13.72
C ILE A 115 14.91 7.65 -12.78
N LYS A 116 14.32 8.46 -11.90
CA LYS A 116 13.36 7.98 -10.88
C LYS A 116 11.92 7.91 -11.39
N SER A 117 11.63 8.42 -12.59
CA SER A 117 10.30 8.36 -13.19
C SER A 117 10.13 7.10 -14.02
N LEU A 118 9.00 6.41 -13.84
CA LEU A 118 8.65 5.21 -14.63
C LEU A 118 8.14 5.58 -16.03
N GLU A 119 7.57 6.77 -16.16
CA GLU A 119 6.96 7.30 -17.38
C GLU A 119 7.75 8.51 -17.89
N PRO A 120 7.63 8.84 -19.19
CA PRO A 120 8.17 10.08 -19.73
C PRO A 120 7.70 11.31 -18.93
N VAL A 121 8.60 12.26 -18.73
CA VAL A 121 8.32 13.49 -17.98
C VAL A 121 8.66 14.70 -18.82
N TYR A 122 7.88 15.76 -18.63
CA TYR A 122 8.08 17.08 -19.20
C TYR A 122 8.43 18.06 -18.09
N PHE A 123 9.37 18.95 -18.37
CA PHE A 123 9.81 20.00 -17.48
C PHE A 123 9.23 21.35 -17.87
N TYR A 124 8.97 22.17 -16.87
CA TYR A 124 8.35 23.48 -17.01
C TYR A 124 9.02 24.51 -16.09
N TYR A 125 9.00 25.77 -16.49
CA TYR A 125 9.43 26.91 -15.68
C TYR A 125 8.28 27.91 -15.50
N CYS A 126 8.33 28.69 -14.42
CA CYS A 126 7.32 29.69 -14.15
C CYS A 126 7.59 30.97 -14.95
N ARG A 127 6.60 31.45 -15.72
CA ARG A 127 6.71 32.69 -16.52
C ARG A 127 6.78 33.97 -15.69
N HIS A 128 6.43 33.89 -14.40
CA HIS A 128 6.47 35.02 -13.47
C HIS A 128 7.76 35.08 -12.64
N LEU A 129 8.74 34.23 -12.93
CA LEU A 129 10.04 34.28 -12.28
C LEU A 129 10.94 35.31 -12.98
N ASN A 130 11.30 36.40 -12.29
CA ASN A 130 12.21 37.42 -12.80
C ASN A 130 13.29 37.75 -11.76
N ASN A 131 14.57 37.69 -12.14
CA ASN A 131 15.72 37.97 -11.26
C ASN A 131 15.67 37.22 -9.91
N ASN A 132 15.31 35.93 -9.95
CA ASN A 132 15.09 35.10 -8.76
C ASN A 132 14.06 35.70 -7.78
N LYS A 133 13.01 36.35 -8.30
CA LYS A 133 11.86 36.80 -7.54
C LYS A 133 10.58 36.49 -8.32
N CYS A 134 9.55 36.04 -7.62
CA CYS A 134 8.23 35.91 -8.22
C CYS A 134 7.64 37.31 -8.41
N SER A 135 7.29 37.67 -9.64
CA SER A 135 6.59 38.93 -9.95
C SER A 135 5.08 38.82 -9.76
N TYR A 136 4.56 37.63 -9.45
CA TYR A 136 3.15 37.40 -9.19
C TYR A 136 2.87 37.53 -7.69
N SER A 137 2.02 38.49 -7.33
CA SER A 137 1.72 38.85 -5.94
C SER A 137 0.53 38.12 -5.33
N ASP A 138 -0.34 37.54 -6.16
CA ASP A 138 -1.58 36.92 -5.69
C ASP A 138 -1.33 35.48 -5.25
N LYS A 139 -2.17 35.00 -4.32
CA LYS A 139 -2.21 33.59 -3.95
C LYS A 139 -2.64 32.77 -5.16
N ASN A 140 -1.96 31.66 -5.42
CA ASN A 140 -2.37 30.70 -6.43
C ASN A 140 -2.26 29.29 -5.85
N PHE A 141 -3.21 28.45 -6.26
CA PHE A 141 -3.37 27.11 -5.71
C PHE A 141 -2.11 26.27 -5.95
N LEU A 142 -1.48 26.38 -7.11
CA LEU A 142 -0.27 25.63 -7.46
C LEU A 142 0.97 25.95 -6.62
N CYS A 143 1.13 27.17 -6.12
CA CYS A 143 2.23 27.56 -5.25
C CYS A 143 1.91 27.24 -3.80
N ASP A 144 0.68 27.52 -3.35
CA ASP A 144 0.25 27.31 -1.98
C ASP A 144 0.22 25.82 -1.60
N ASN A 145 -0.08 24.95 -2.58
CA ASN A 145 -0.13 23.51 -2.36
C ASN A 145 1.17 22.78 -2.74
N PHE A 146 2.21 23.46 -3.21
CA PHE A 146 3.46 22.80 -3.59
C PHE A 146 4.27 22.30 -2.37
N PRO A 147 4.93 21.13 -2.44
CA PRO A 147 4.66 20.04 -3.40
C PRO A 147 3.29 19.41 -3.14
N ASN A 148 2.62 18.99 -4.22
CA ASN A 148 1.28 18.39 -4.17
C ASN A 148 1.26 16.97 -3.56
N SER A 149 2.42 16.31 -3.49
CA SER A 149 2.59 15.01 -2.84
C SER A 149 3.87 14.98 -2.00
N ILE A 150 3.85 14.18 -0.94
CA ILE A 150 5.05 13.86 -0.16
C ILE A 150 6.07 13.04 -0.95
N THR A 151 5.62 12.36 -2.00
CA THR A 151 6.46 11.55 -2.90
C THR A 151 6.96 12.34 -4.10
N THR A 152 6.81 13.67 -4.13
CA THR A 152 7.33 14.50 -5.22
C THR A 152 8.87 14.44 -5.21
N ILE A 153 9.49 14.28 -6.38
CA ILE A 153 10.96 14.36 -6.53
C ILE A 153 11.36 15.83 -6.42
N LEU A 154 12.17 16.15 -5.41
CA LEU A 154 12.55 17.52 -5.09
C LEU A 154 14.06 17.76 -5.31
N PRO A 155 14.45 18.96 -5.78
CA PRO A 155 15.86 19.35 -5.87
C PRO A 155 16.56 19.24 -4.51
N GLU A 156 17.85 18.90 -4.50
CA GLU A 156 18.64 18.68 -3.27
C GLU A 156 18.58 19.87 -2.29
N ASN A 157 18.56 21.09 -2.84
CA ASN A 157 18.51 22.34 -2.07
C ASN A 157 17.08 22.77 -1.67
N CYS A 158 16.06 21.97 -1.97
CA CYS A 158 14.67 22.28 -1.65
C CYS A 158 14.40 22.05 -0.17
N SER A 159 13.87 23.05 0.53
CA SER A 159 13.55 22.93 1.96
C SER A 159 12.49 21.85 2.25
N PHE A 160 11.62 21.53 1.28
CA PHE A 160 10.65 20.45 1.43
C PHE A 160 11.27 19.04 1.46
N ARG A 161 12.58 18.89 1.15
CA ARG A 161 13.28 17.62 1.42
C ARG A 161 13.43 17.34 2.90
N GLU A 162 13.59 18.38 3.73
CA GLU A 162 13.61 18.19 5.19
C GLU A 162 12.24 17.76 5.70
N TRP A 163 11.15 18.28 5.13
CA TRP A 163 9.81 17.76 5.39
C TRP A 163 9.70 16.26 5.05
N GLN A 164 10.19 15.83 3.89
CA GLN A 164 10.21 14.41 3.51
C GLN A 164 10.98 13.55 4.53
N LYS A 165 12.14 14.02 5.01
CA LYS A 165 12.92 13.34 6.05
C LYS A 165 12.19 13.28 7.40
N LEU A 166 11.58 14.38 7.83
CA LEU A 166 10.77 14.39 9.06
C LEU A 166 9.62 13.39 8.97
N CYS A 167 9.03 13.22 7.79
CA CYS A 167 7.99 12.23 7.60
C CYS A 167 8.51 10.80 7.62
N THR A 168 9.66 10.49 7.00
CA THR A 168 10.25 9.14 7.11
C THR A 168 10.63 8.83 8.56
N ASP A 169 11.18 9.79 9.29
CA ASP A 169 11.48 9.65 10.72
C ASP A 169 10.22 9.40 11.54
N LYS A 170 9.15 10.17 11.31
CA LYS A 170 7.86 9.95 11.98
C LYS A 170 7.28 8.57 11.67
N ILE A 171 7.38 8.11 10.42
CA ILE A 171 6.89 6.77 10.05
C ILE A 171 7.69 5.69 10.80
N LYS A 172 9.03 5.76 10.77
CA LYS A 172 9.91 4.74 11.34
C LYS A 172 9.89 4.70 12.86
N ASN A 173 9.85 5.86 13.50
CA ASN A 173 10.09 5.97 14.95
C ASN A 173 8.82 6.15 15.77
N GLU A 174 7.68 6.49 15.14
CA GLU A 174 6.41 6.68 15.85
C GLU A 174 5.31 5.78 15.28
N ILE A 175 4.99 5.90 13.98
CA ILE A 175 3.81 5.24 13.40
C ILE A 175 4.00 3.71 13.34
N ALA A 176 5.09 3.24 12.75
CA ALA A 176 5.32 1.81 12.60
C ALA A 176 5.46 1.07 13.96
N PRO A 177 6.19 1.62 14.96
CA PRO A 177 6.24 1.03 16.29
C PRO A 177 4.88 1.01 17.00
N ASP A 178 4.06 2.06 16.89
CA ASP A 178 2.71 2.10 17.49
C ASP A 178 1.79 1.04 16.87
N VAL A 179 1.79 0.92 15.53
CA VAL A 179 1.02 -0.13 14.83
C VAL A 179 1.48 -1.53 15.25
N TYR A 180 2.80 -1.75 15.34
CA TYR A 180 3.35 -3.04 15.78
C TYR A 180 2.98 -3.35 17.23
N SER A 181 3.06 -2.37 18.14
CA SER A 181 2.67 -2.55 19.55
C SER A 181 1.21 -2.97 19.67
N LYS A 182 0.30 -2.26 18.99
CA LYS A 182 -1.13 -2.59 18.99
C LYS A 182 -1.44 -3.95 18.38
N ALA A 183 -0.75 -4.32 17.30
CA ALA A 183 -0.88 -5.65 16.73
C ALA A 183 -0.40 -6.74 17.72
N SER A 184 0.69 -6.48 18.45
CA SER A 184 1.18 -7.39 19.49
C SER A 184 0.22 -7.50 20.67
N GLU A 185 -0.44 -6.42 21.07
CA GLU A 185 -1.49 -6.45 22.11
C GLU A 185 -2.67 -7.35 21.71
N ILE A 186 -3.14 -7.25 20.46
CA ILE A 186 -4.19 -8.13 19.92
C ILE A 186 -3.76 -9.60 19.95
N GLN A 187 -2.50 -9.88 19.60
CA GLN A 187 -1.95 -11.23 19.67
C GLN A 187 -1.84 -11.73 21.10
N ASN A 188 -1.37 -10.91 22.02
CA ASN A 188 -1.26 -11.29 23.42
C ASN A 188 -2.64 -11.56 24.05
N TYR A 189 -3.67 -10.84 23.61
CA TYR A 189 -5.04 -11.06 24.04
C TYR A 189 -5.58 -12.45 23.62
N SER A 190 -5.04 -13.04 22.55
CA SER A 190 -5.42 -14.40 22.10
C SER A 190 -5.13 -15.48 23.16
N HIS A 191 -4.21 -15.24 24.10
CA HIS A 191 -3.89 -16.19 25.18
C HIS A 191 -5.04 -16.42 26.17
N ASN A 192 -6.08 -15.57 26.16
CA ASN A 192 -7.31 -15.81 26.93
C ASN A 192 -8.22 -16.88 26.29
N PHE A 193 -7.87 -17.33 25.08
CA PHE A 193 -8.61 -18.29 24.28
C PHE A 193 -7.76 -19.55 24.08
N SER A 194 -8.41 -20.66 23.76
CA SER A 194 -7.71 -21.92 23.58
C SER A 194 -8.40 -22.82 22.56
N CYS A 195 -7.64 -23.72 21.97
CA CYS A 195 -8.18 -24.73 21.08
C CYS A 195 -9.19 -25.61 21.84
N ASN A 196 -10.43 -25.61 21.38
CA ASN A 196 -11.54 -26.38 21.95
C ASN A 196 -11.73 -27.76 21.30
N GLY A 197 -10.81 -28.19 20.43
CA GLY A 197 -10.90 -29.49 19.77
C GLY A 197 -11.94 -29.58 18.65
N CYS A 198 -12.34 -28.46 18.03
CA CYS A 198 -13.26 -28.47 16.88
C CYS A 198 -12.72 -29.21 15.64
N ALA A 199 -11.43 -29.57 15.63
CA ALA A 199 -10.71 -30.30 14.59
C ALA A 199 -10.68 -29.65 13.19
N THR A 200 -11.26 -28.47 12.99
CA THR A 200 -11.31 -27.85 11.65
C THR A 200 -9.94 -27.58 11.06
N CYS A 201 -9.01 -26.97 11.79
CA CYS A 201 -7.65 -26.74 11.29
C CYS A 201 -6.83 -28.04 11.15
N CYS A 202 -7.14 -29.07 11.93
CA CYS A 202 -6.51 -30.39 11.79
C CYS A 202 -7.02 -31.15 10.57
N ASN A 203 -8.30 -31.02 10.23
CA ASN A 203 -8.91 -31.68 9.10
C ASN A 203 -8.74 -30.90 7.79
N LEU A 204 -8.76 -29.57 7.84
CA LEU A 204 -8.93 -28.70 6.67
C LEU A 204 -8.00 -27.49 6.74
N ALA A 205 -6.73 -27.73 7.09
CA ALA A 205 -5.71 -26.70 6.87
C ALA A 205 -5.69 -26.35 5.39
N CYS A 206 -5.62 -25.05 5.06
CA CYS A 206 -5.67 -24.59 3.69
C CYS A 206 -4.47 -23.69 3.34
N SER A 207 -4.08 -23.71 2.07
CA SER A 207 -2.98 -22.92 1.52
C SER A 207 -3.28 -22.54 0.08
N GLU A 208 -2.83 -21.35 -0.34
CA GLU A 208 -2.84 -20.90 -1.74
C GLU A 208 -1.80 -21.66 -2.59
N TYR A 209 -0.78 -22.23 -1.95
CA TYR A 209 0.26 -23.04 -2.59
C TYR A 209 -0.08 -24.53 -2.52
N SER A 210 0.23 -25.24 -3.60
CA SER A 210 0.18 -26.70 -3.67
C SER A 210 1.24 -27.35 -2.77
N TYR A 211 1.10 -28.65 -2.51
CA TYR A 211 2.05 -29.38 -1.66
C TYR A 211 3.48 -29.37 -2.21
N GLU A 212 3.64 -29.46 -3.53
CA GLU A 212 4.96 -29.43 -4.17
C GLU A 212 5.60 -28.04 -4.10
N GLU A 213 4.82 -26.97 -4.26
CA GLU A 213 5.31 -25.60 -4.07
C GLU A 213 5.71 -25.35 -2.61
N LEU A 214 4.93 -25.84 -1.64
CA LEU A 214 5.29 -25.78 -0.23
C LEU A 214 6.59 -26.54 0.07
N LYS A 215 6.80 -27.73 -0.52
CA LYS A 215 8.08 -28.45 -0.38
C LYS A 215 9.25 -27.65 -0.96
N GLN A 216 9.06 -27.00 -2.11
CA GLN A 216 10.09 -26.15 -2.71
C GLN A 216 10.41 -24.94 -1.82
N LYS A 217 9.39 -24.25 -1.30
CA LYS A 217 9.55 -23.16 -0.33
C LYS A 217 10.30 -23.64 0.92
N ALA A 218 9.95 -24.81 1.45
CA ALA A 218 10.61 -25.41 2.60
C ALA A 218 12.11 -25.67 2.34
N GLN A 219 12.45 -26.20 1.16
CA GLN A 219 13.84 -26.39 0.73
C GLN A 219 14.60 -25.07 0.59
N ASN A 220 13.91 -24.01 0.19
CA ASN A 220 14.46 -22.65 0.08
C ASN A 220 14.57 -21.91 1.41
N GLY A 221 14.23 -22.54 2.53
CA GLY A 221 14.41 -21.98 3.87
C GLY A 221 13.15 -21.39 4.51
N ASP A 222 11.98 -21.50 3.87
CA ASP A 222 10.72 -21.02 4.43
C ASP A 222 10.30 -21.87 5.65
N GLU A 223 10.34 -21.28 6.85
CA GLU A 223 10.04 -21.97 8.10
C GLU A 223 8.57 -22.38 8.24
N PHE A 224 7.64 -21.58 7.71
CA PHE A 224 6.23 -21.95 7.70
C PHE A 224 6.04 -23.19 6.83
N ALA A 225 6.56 -23.18 5.61
CA ALA A 225 6.43 -24.30 4.68
C ALA A 225 7.12 -25.56 5.20
N LYS A 226 8.27 -25.45 5.87
CA LYS A 226 8.94 -26.57 6.56
C LYS A 226 8.04 -27.20 7.61
N GLN A 227 7.48 -26.39 8.51
CA GLN A 227 6.60 -26.91 9.56
C GLN A 227 5.32 -27.50 8.96
N PHE A 228 4.67 -26.76 8.06
CA PHE A 228 3.43 -27.18 7.41
C PHE A 228 3.57 -28.54 6.72
N THR A 229 4.58 -28.69 5.86
CA THR A 229 4.82 -29.94 5.11
C THR A 229 5.30 -31.10 5.97
N SER A 230 5.82 -30.83 7.18
CA SER A 230 6.19 -31.89 8.13
C SER A 230 5.01 -32.55 8.84
N ILE A 231 3.83 -31.95 8.78
CA ILE A 231 2.63 -32.37 9.53
C ILE A 231 1.50 -32.71 8.58
N PHE A 232 1.22 -31.80 7.65
CA PHE A 232 0.00 -31.80 6.87
C PHE A 232 0.19 -32.54 5.55
N ILE A 233 -0.78 -33.41 5.24
CA ILE A 233 -0.84 -34.23 4.03
C ILE A 233 -1.97 -33.69 3.15
N PRO A 234 -1.75 -33.48 1.85
CA PRO A 234 -2.80 -32.96 0.97
C PRO A 234 -3.92 -33.99 0.78
N TYR A 235 -5.16 -33.50 0.70
CA TYR A 235 -6.23 -34.28 0.06
C TYR A 235 -5.94 -34.44 -1.43
N LYS A 236 -6.44 -35.53 -2.04
CA LYS A 236 -6.25 -35.75 -3.48
C LYS A 236 -7.13 -34.83 -4.31
N THR A 237 -8.31 -34.52 -3.80
CA THR A 237 -9.31 -33.69 -4.49
C THR A 237 -9.98 -32.72 -3.51
N LEU A 238 -10.55 -31.65 -4.07
CA LEU A 238 -11.41 -30.75 -3.31
C LEU A 238 -12.66 -31.46 -2.77
N ASP A 239 -13.18 -32.45 -3.50
CA ASP A 239 -14.36 -33.21 -3.09
C ASP A 239 -14.09 -34.03 -1.82
N GLU A 240 -12.91 -34.66 -1.70
CA GLU A 240 -12.50 -35.35 -0.46
C GLU A 240 -12.48 -34.40 0.73
N ALA A 241 -11.97 -33.17 0.58
CA ALA A 241 -11.98 -32.17 1.63
C ALA A 241 -13.41 -31.69 1.96
N ARG A 242 -14.25 -31.51 0.93
CA ARG A 242 -15.64 -31.07 1.08
C ARG A 242 -16.50 -32.09 1.80
N GLU A 243 -16.26 -33.39 1.64
CA GLU A 243 -16.96 -34.44 2.39
C GLU A 243 -16.75 -34.35 3.91
N ILE A 244 -15.60 -33.79 4.36
CA ILE A 244 -15.27 -33.68 5.78
C ILE A 244 -16.01 -32.53 6.46
N PHE A 245 -16.03 -31.35 5.84
CA PHE A 245 -16.76 -30.19 6.35
C PHE A 245 -17.21 -29.29 5.19
N PRO A 246 -18.38 -29.56 4.59
CA PRO A 246 -18.87 -28.82 3.43
C PRO A 246 -18.95 -27.30 3.69
N ASP A 247 -19.53 -26.91 4.82
CA ASP A 247 -19.74 -25.50 5.17
C ASP A 247 -18.42 -24.73 5.32
N TYR A 248 -17.37 -25.36 5.85
CA TYR A 248 -16.06 -24.73 5.98
C TYR A 248 -15.35 -24.60 4.63
N VAL A 249 -15.39 -25.64 3.78
CA VAL A 249 -14.82 -25.54 2.42
C VAL A 249 -15.51 -24.43 1.64
N ASP A 250 -16.84 -24.33 1.74
CA ASP A 250 -17.59 -23.27 1.08
C ASP A 250 -17.28 -21.89 1.69
N LEU A 251 -17.11 -21.78 3.02
CA LEU A 251 -16.63 -20.55 3.68
C LEU A 251 -15.29 -20.09 3.12
N VAL A 252 -14.32 -20.99 3.00
CA VAL A 252 -13.00 -20.63 2.52
C VAL A 252 -13.05 -20.23 1.05
N LYS A 253 -13.71 -21.01 0.19
CA LYS A 253 -13.87 -20.67 -1.24
C LYS A 253 -14.61 -19.36 -1.45
N GLN A 254 -15.59 -19.05 -0.61
CA GLN A 254 -16.29 -17.77 -0.67
C GLN A 254 -15.47 -16.62 -0.11
N THR A 255 -14.38 -16.85 0.62
CA THR A 255 -13.54 -15.77 1.14
C THR A 255 -12.51 -15.31 0.10
N LEU A 256 -11.95 -16.28 -0.64
CA LEU A 256 -10.94 -16.08 -1.69
C LEU A 256 -11.53 -15.47 -2.98
N ASP A 257 -10.67 -14.88 -3.79
CA ASP A 257 -11.05 -14.39 -5.14
C ASP A 257 -11.12 -15.56 -6.16
N ASP A 258 -11.87 -15.37 -7.26
CA ASP A 258 -12.22 -16.46 -8.19
C ASP A 258 -10.99 -17.06 -8.93
N ASP A 259 -9.89 -16.33 -8.97
CA ASP A 259 -8.60 -16.70 -9.57
C ASP A 259 -7.58 -17.27 -8.57
N GLU A 260 -7.90 -17.30 -7.28
CA GLU A 260 -7.04 -17.89 -6.25
C GLU A 260 -7.24 -19.41 -6.16
N ASN A 261 -6.15 -20.16 -6.34
CA ASN A 261 -6.14 -21.60 -6.09
C ASN A 261 -6.15 -21.86 -4.58
N ILE A 262 -6.85 -22.92 -4.16
CA ILE A 262 -6.81 -23.39 -2.79
C ILE A 262 -6.62 -24.90 -2.70
N TYR A 263 -5.67 -25.29 -1.85
CA TYR A 263 -5.36 -26.67 -1.53
C TYR A 263 -5.71 -26.94 -0.07
N PHE A 264 -6.36 -28.07 0.19
CA PHE A 264 -6.71 -28.53 1.53
C PHE A 264 -5.82 -29.68 1.97
N TYR A 265 -5.53 -29.70 3.26
CA TYR A 265 -4.64 -30.65 3.89
C TYR A 265 -5.21 -31.13 5.23
N HIS A 266 -4.83 -32.33 5.62
CA HIS A 266 -5.22 -32.94 6.87
C HIS A 266 -4.00 -33.37 7.69
N CYS A 267 -4.19 -33.43 9.01
CA CYS A 267 -3.20 -33.85 9.98
C CYS A 267 -3.40 -35.34 10.32
N PRO A 268 -2.40 -36.20 10.12
CA PRO A 268 -2.49 -37.63 10.43
C PRO A 268 -2.52 -37.91 11.94
N HIS A 269 -2.23 -36.92 12.78
CA HIS A 269 -2.26 -37.05 14.24
C HIS A 269 -3.65 -36.80 14.84
N LEU A 270 -4.66 -36.51 14.03
CA LEU A 270 -6.04 -36.38 14.49
C LEU A 270 -6.68 -37.78 14.67
N SER A 271 -7.13 -38.07 15.88
CA SER A 271 -7.87 -39.31 16.20
C SER A 271 -9.29 -39.29 15.62
N SER A 272 -9.95 -40.45 15.61
CA SER A 272 -11.39 -40.57 15.30
C SER A 272 -12.30 -39.79 16.25
N GLU A 273 -11.82 -39.43 17.44
CA GLU A 273 -12.55 -38.63 18.44
C GLU A 273 -12.22 -37.13 18.32
N ASN A 274 -11.65 -36.66 17.21
CA ASN A 274 -11.27 -35.25 16.97
C ASN A 274 -10.22 -34.69 17.95
N THR A 275 -9.48 -35.55 18.65
CA THR A 275 -8.36 -35.16 19.52
C THR A 275 -7.01 -35.32 18.84
N CYS A 276 -6.03 -34.49 19.19
CA CYS A 276 -4.66 -34.60 18.70
C CYS A 276 -3.88 -35.64 19.53
N THR A 277 -3.43 -36.71 18.88
CA THR A 277 -2.65 -37.79 19.51
C THR A 277 -1.27 -37.36 20.00
N THR A 278 -0.78 -36.19 19.57
CA THR A 278 0.53 -35.62 19.92
C THR A 278 0.43 -34.21 20.50
N TYR A 279 -0.70 -33.86 21.14
CA TYR A 279 -1.03 -32.50 21.60
C TYR A 279 0.11 -31.79 22.34
N GLU A 280 0.73 -32.44 23.33
CA GLU A 280 1.83 -31.86 24.13
C GLU A 280 3.13 -31.64 23.33
N LYS A 281 3.29 -32.35 22.22
CA LYS A 281 4.47 -32.28 21.33
C LYS A 281 4.16 -31.59 20.00
N ARG A 282 3.00 -30.92 19.91
CA ARG A 282 2.57 -30.29 18.67
C ARG A 282 3.55 -29.16 18.27
N PRO A 283 3.86 -29.04 16.97
CA PRO A 283 4.81 -28.05 16.46
C PRO A 283 4.29 -26.61 16.56
N GLY A 284 5.18 -25.63 16.36
CA GLY A 284 4.88 -24.20 16.47
C GLY A 284 3.64 -23.79 15.68
N ILE A 285 3.58 -24.16 14.40
CA ILE A 285 2.44 -23.88 13.52
C ILE A 285 1.08 -24.37 14.07
N CYS A 286 1.05 -25.40 14.92
CA CYS A 286 -0.17 -25.86 15.57
C CYS A 286 -0.42 -25.20 16.94
N ARG A 287 0.63 -24.77 17.65
CA ARG A 287 0.51 -24.07 18.95
C ARG A 287 0.11 -22.62 18.78
N ASP A 288 0.66 -22.01 17.75
CA ASP A 288 0.58 -20.58 17.50
C ASP A 288 -0.61 -20.24 16.58
N PHE A 289 -1.39 -21.26 16.17
CA PHE A 289 -2.61 -21.05 15.37
C PHE A 289 -3.83 -20.74 16.25
N PRO A 290 -4.66 -19.75 15.87
CA PRO A 290 -4.48 -18.81 14.76
C PRO A 290 -3.36 -17.80 15.03
N ASP A 291 -2.50 -17.56 14.03
CA ASP A 291 -1.36 -16.65 14.12
C ASP A 291 -1.76 -15.19 13.86
N ASN A 292 -3.00 -14.95 13.42
CA ASN A 292 -3.63 -13.65 13.26
C ASN A 292 -5.16 -13.76 13.24
N PRO A 293 -5.88 -12.71 13.65
CA PRO A 293 -7.34 -12.72 13.72
C PRO A 293 -8.03 -12.60 12.35
N LEU A 294 -7.30 -12.32 11.26
CA LEU A 294 -7.86 -12.32 9.91
C LEU A 294 -7.99 -13.75 9.33
N SER A 295 -7.35 -14.74 9.94
CA SER A 295 -7.49 -16.17 9.59
C SER A 295 -8.94 -16.63 9.52
N ILE A 296 -9.25 -17.51 8.57
CA ILE A 296 -10.62 -18.01 8.37
C ILE A 296 -10.91 -19.05 9.46
N LEU A 297 -11.84 -18.72 10.37
CA LEU A 297 -12.23 -19.58 11.49
C LEU A 297 -13.72 -19.88 11.42
N PRO A 298 -14.16 -21.14 11.60
CA PRO A 298 -15.57 -21.44 11.76
C PRO A 298 -16.08 -20.89 13.10
N THR A 299 -17.38 -20.65 13.20
CA THR A 299 -18.05 -20.21 14.45
C THR A 299 -17.89 -21.19 15.61
N THR A 300 -17.55 -22.45 15.32
CA THR A 300 -17.28 -23.50 16.30
C THR A 300 -15.86 -23.47 16.85
N CYS A 301 -14.96 -22.64 16.31
CA CYS A 301 -13.58 -22.54 16.77
C CYS A 301 -13.49 -21.83 18.13
N GLY A 302 -12.65 -22.34 19.03
CA GLY A 302 -12.40 -21.72 20.34
C GLY A 302 -11.76 -20.32 20.29
N PHE A 303 -11.26 -19.90 19.13
CA PHE A 303 -10.72 -18.56 18.87
C PHE A 303 -11.67 -17.66 18.08
N TYR A 304 -12.89 -18.11 17.76
CA TYR A 304 -13.82 -17.32 16.95
C TYR A 304 -14.27 -16.05 17.67
N GLU A 305 -14.52 -16.11 18.98
CA GLU A 305 -14.87 -14.94 19.80
C GLU A 305 -13.75 -13.89 19.79
N TRP A 306 -12.49 -14.31 20.01
CA TRP A 306 -11.33 -13.43 19.87
C TRP A 306 -11.29 -12.71 18.52
N LYS A 307 -11.44 -13.47 17.43
CA LYS A 307 -11.48 -12.95 16.06
C LYS A 307 -12.55 -11.87 15.90
N GLU A 308 -13.76 -12.13 16.37
CA GLU A 308 -14.89 -11.19 16.26
C GLU A 308 -14.64 -9.91 17.06
N GLU A 309 -14.15 -10.04 18.30
CA GLU A 309 -13.87 -8.90 19.19
C GLU A 309 -12.81 -7.94 18.61
N VAL A 310 -11.78 -8.49 17.94
CA VAL A 310 -10.63 -7.70 17.45
C VAL A 310 -10.65 -7.46 15.94
N MET A 311 -11.69 -7.90 15.22
CA MET A 311 -11.75 -7.86 13.75
C MET A 311 -11.47 -6.47 13.17
N VAL A 312 -12.22 -5.48 13.64
CA VAL A 312 -12.15 -4.09 13.12
C VAL A 312 -10.77 -3.49 13.39
N ALA A 313 -10.24 -3.70 14.60
CA ALA A 313 -8.92 -3.22 14.97
C ALA A 313 -7.83 -3.85 14.11
N SER A 314 -7.95 -5.15 13.84
CA SER A 314 -6.99 -5.92 13.03
C SER A 314 -7.00 -5.51 11.57
N MET A 315 -8.20 -5.32 10.99
CA MET A 315 -8.37 -4.75 9.64
C MET A 315 -7.75 -3.35 9.53
N THR A 316 -7.95 -2.51 10.55
CA THR A 316 -7.39 -1.15 10.60
C THR A 316 -5.86 -1.20 10.66
N LEU A 317 -5.28 -2.01 11.54
CA LEU A 317 -3.82 -2.15 11.68
C LEU A 317 -3.18 -2.76 10.43
N HIS A 318 -3.86 -3.70 9.79
CA HIS A 318 -3.44 -4.25 8.50
C HIS A 318 -3.41 -3.15 7.43
N ALA A 319 -4.48 -2.38 7.27
CA ALA A 319 -4.52 -1.25 6.35
C ALA A 319 -3.40 -0.24 6.63
N MET A 320 -3.23 0.18 7.89
CA MET A 320 -2.16 1.09 8.31
C MET A 320 -0.78 0.55 7.94
N THR A 321 -0.57 -0.77 8.10
CA THR A 321 0.70 -1.44 7.74
C THR A 321 1.03 -1.31 6.26
N TYR A 322 0.06 -1.56 5.38
CA TYR A 322 0.25 -1.38 3.95
C TYR A 322 0.52 0.08 3.59
N ILE A 323 -0.27 1.00 4.16
CA ILE A 323 -0.16 2.43 3.90
C ILE A 323 1.22 2.96 4.29
N TYR A 324 1.66 2.76 5.54
CA TYR A 324 2.93 3.35 5.97
C TYR A 324 4.13 2.74 5.24
N LYS A 325 4.09 1.43 4.92
CA LYS A 325 5.16 0.78 4.15
C LYS A 325 5.25 1.35 2.74
N PHE A 326 4.11 1.48 2.06
CA PHE A 326 4.03 2.08 0.73
C PHE A 326 4.60 3.50 0.72
N TYR A 327 4.14 4.37 1.62
CA TYR A 327 4.65 5.75 1.66
C TYR A 327 6.13 5.82 2.04
N LEU A 328 6.58 5.02 3.01
CA LEU A 328 7.98 5.00 3.41
C LEU A 328 8.88 4.66 2.22
N GLU A 329 8.58 3.57 1.51
CA GLU A 329 9.33 3.16 0.32
C GLU A 329 9.33 4.24 -0.76
N LYS A 330 8.16 4.84 -1.04
CA LYS A 330 8.04 5.88 -2.07
C LYS A 330 8.78 7.17 -1.69
N ILE A 331 8.76 7.58 -0.43
CA ILE A 331 9.48 8.77 0.03
C ILE A 331 10.99 8.52 -0.03
N GLU A 332 11.46 7.35 0.45
CA GLU A 332 12.87 6.99 0.40
C GLU A 332 13.40 6.88 -1.04
N THR A 333 12.57 6.42 -1.98
CA THR A 333 12.93 6.37 -3.40
C THR A 333 13.20 7.77 -3.97
N VAL A 334 12.46 8.80 -3.54
CA VAL A 334 12.59 10.16 -4.09
C VAL A 334 13.59 11.04 -3.34
N LEU A 335 13.89 10.73 -2.08
CA LEU A 335 15.02 11.27 -1.33
C LEU A 335 16.36 10.86 -1.96
#